data_AF-A0A8B7P0L1-F1
#
_entry.id   AF-A0A8B7P0L1-F1
#
_cell.length_a   1.000
_cell.length_b   1.000
_cell.length_c   1.000
_cell.angle_alpha   90.00
_cell.angle_beta   90.00
_cell.angle_gamma   90.00
#
_symmetry.space_group_name_H-M   'P 1'
#
loop_
_entity.id
_entity.type
_entity.pdbx_description
1 polymer ?
#
loop_
_entity_poly.entity_id
_entity_poly.type
_entity_poly.pdbx_seq_one_letter_code
_entity_poly.pdbx_strand_id
1 'polypeptide(L)'
;MDGNIPSGESFVRQFLHGQGFFKKELGVTCKEFWLPDTFGYSPQIPGLMRHMGLSRFLTQKMSWSFVNKFPHHNFTWRGIDGSEVLAHFPPGESYHMDCT
;
A
#
# COMPACT_ATOMS: atom_id res chain seq x y z
N MET A 1 4.86 -7.90 0.37
CA MET A 1 5.89 -7.96 1.44
C MET A 1 5.22 -7.66 2.76
N ASP A 2 5.79 -8.11 3.88
CA ASP A 2 5.26 -7.74 5.19
C ASP A 2 5.41 -6.22 5.47
N GLY A 3 4.45 -5.66 6.19
CA GLY A 3 4.33 -4.22 6.45
C GLY A 3 5.07 -3.71 7.68
N ASN A 4 5.58 -4.61 8.53
CA ASN A 4 6.11 -4.29 9.87
C ASN A 4 7.55 -4.79 10.09
N ILE A 5 7.88 -5.99 9.63
CA ILE A 5 9.16 -6.67 9.93
C ILE A 5 10.33 -6.10 9.11
N PRO A 6 10.21 -5.83 7.79
CA PRO A 6 11.35 -5.39 6.99
C PRO A 6 11.85 -4.00 7.38
N SER A 7 13.15 -3.75 7.21
CA SER A 7 13.71 -2.42 7.40
C SER A 7 13.25 -1.45 6.29
N GLY A 8 13.43 -0.15 6.53
CA GLY A 8 13.14 0.87 5.52
C GLY A 8 13.94 0.68 4.22
N GLU A 9 15.21 0.26 4.33
CA GLU A 9 16.04 -0.06 3.14
C GLU A 9 15.45 -1.21 2.34
N SER A 10 14.90 -2.24 3.01
CA SER A 10 14.22 -3.33 2.31
C SER A 10 13.02 -2.83 1.51
N PHE A 11 12.21 -1.90 2.05
CA PHE A 11 11.13 -1.26 1.30
C PHE A 11 11.64 -0.50 0.08
N VAL A 12 12.67 0.33 0.25
CA VAL A 12 13.26 1.11 -0.84
C VAL A 12 13.75 0.19 -1.96
N ARG A 13 14.43 -0.91 -1.61
CA ARG A 13 14.90 -1.91 -2.58
C ARG A 13 13.75 -2.56 -3.33
N GLN A 14 12.67 -2.95 -2.63
CA GLN A 14 11.50 -3.55 -3.27
C GLN A 14 10.87 -2.60 -4.29
N PHE A 15 10.72 -1.32 -3.94
CA PHE A 15 10.24 -0.31 -4.88
C PHE A 15 11.18 -0.09 -6.06
N LEU A 16 12.49 0.01 -5.80
CA LEU A 16 13.50 0.22 -6.84
C LEU A 16 13.51 -0.93 -7.85
N HIS A 17 13.51 -2.17 -7.37
CA HIS A 17 13.50 -3.35 -8.24
C HIS A 17 12.20 -3.46 -9.04
N GLY A 18 11.04 -3.28 -8.39
CA GLY A 18 9.75 -3.32 -9.06
C GLY A 18 9.62 -2.24 -10.14
N GLN A 19 9.87 -0.98 -9.78
CA GLN A 19 9.80 0.14 -10.73
C GLN A 19 10.82 0.00 -11.87
N GLY A 20 12.04 -0.44 -11.56
CA GLY A 20 13.07 -0.68 -12.58
C GLY A 20 12.64 -1.74 -13.60
N PHE A 21 12.06 -2.84 -13.12
CA PHE A 21 11.52 -3.89 -13.97
C PHE A 21 10.37 -3.37 -14.86
N PHE A 22 9.34 -2.75 -14.26
CA PHE A 22 8.20 -2.22 -15.00
C PHE A 22 8.60 -1.18 -16.05
N LYS A 23 9.56 -0.31 -15.72
CA LYS A 23 10.07 0.68 -16.65
C LYS A 23 10.83 0.05 -17.81
N LYS A 24 11.66 -0.97 -17.55
CA LYS A 24 12.46 -1.64 -18.58
C LYS A 24 11.61 -2.51 -19.51
N GLU A 25 10.73 -3.33 -18.94
CA GLU A 25 10.00 -4.36 -19.69
C GLU A 25 8.70 -3.83 -20.29
N LEU A 26 8.05 -2.88 -19.64
CA LEU A 26 6.73 -2.37 -20.03
C LEU A 26 6.71 -0.88 -20.36
N GLY A 27 7.81 -0.14 -20.14
CA GLY A 27 7.88 1.29 -20.40
C GLY A 27 7.03 2.15 -19.45
N VAL A 28 6.52 1.58 -18.36
CA VAL A 28 5.62 2.25 -17.42
C VAL A 28 6.28 2.48 -16.06
N THR A 29 5.85 3.53 -15.36
CA THR A 29 6.20 3.77 -13.96
C THR A 29 4.92 3.76 -13.14
N CYS A 30 4.81 2.78 -12.24
CA CYS A 30 3.62 2.60 -11.41
C CYS A 30 3.46 3.77 -10.43
N LYS A 31 2.22 4.08 -10.08
CA LYS A 31 1.87 5.09 -9.05
C LYS A 31 1.17 4.46 -7.85
N GLU A 32 0.84 3.19 -7.96
CA GLU A 32 0.10 2.35 -7.03
C GLU A 32 1.04 1.44 -6.26
N PHE A 33 0.79 1.29 -4.97
CA PHE A 33 1.37 0.25 -4.13
C PHE A 33 0.26 -0.70 -3.67
N TRP A 34 0.41 -1.99 -4.00
CA TRP A 34 -0.62 -3.01 -3.83
C TRP A 34 -0.19 -4.04 -2.79
N LEU A 35 -0.82 -4.02 -1.61
CA LEU A 35 -0.61 -4.96 -0.50
C LEU A 35 -1.93 -5.43 0.12
N PRO A 36 -2.74 -6.23 -0.60
CA PRO A 36 -4.05 -6.67 -0.11
C PRO A 36 -3.93 -7.60 1.10
N ASP A 37 -2.94 -8.49 1.08
CA ASP A 37 -2.77 -9.54 2.10
C ASP A 37 -1.54 -9.29 2.97
N THR A 38 -1.51 -8.14 3.64
CA THR A 38 -0.44 -7.77 4.57
C THR A 38 -1.00 -7.47 5.95
N PHE A 39 -0.39 -8.06 6.97
CA PHE A 39 -0.87 -8.00 8.35
C PHE A 39 -0.29 -6.78 9.08
N GLY A 40 -0.88 -5.62 8.84
CA GLY A 40 -0.47 -4.35 9.45
C GLY A 40 0.53 -3.56 8.60
N TYR A 41 0.66 -2.27 8.90
CA TYR A 41 1.36 -1.31 8.06
C TYR A 41 2.15 -0.32 8.91
N SER A 42 3.46 -0.21 8.67
CA SER A 42 4.30 0.80 9.29
C SER A 42 3.82 2.22 8.94
N PRO A 43 3.79 3.16 9.92
CA PRO A 43 3.30 4.52 9.71
C PRO A 43 4.23 5.40 8.86
N GLN A 44 5.43 4.91 8.52
CA GLN A 44 6.39 5.60 7.63
C GLN A 44 6.18 5.28 6.14
N ILE A 45 5.35 4.28 5.81
CA ILE A 45 5.11 3.84 4.43
C ILE A 45 4.67 5.00 3.52
N PRO A 46 3.78 5.94 3.92
CA PRO A 46 3.42 7.08 3.08
C PRO A 46 4.62 7.92 2.63
N GLY A 47 5.56 8.21 3.54
CA GLY A 47 6.79 8.95 3.21
C GLY A 47 7.67 8.19 2.22
N LEU A 48 7.87 6.89 2.44
CA LEU A 48 8.63 6.03 1.51
C LEU A 48 7.99 5.98 0.12
N MET A 49 6.66 5.83 0.07
CA MET A 49 5.91 5.84 -1.18
C MET A 49 6.13 7.15 -1.96
N ARG A 50 6.02 8.29 -1.28
CA ARG A 50 6.21 9.61 -1.90
C ARG A 50 7.62 9.80 -2.44
N HIS A 51 8.65 9.37 -1.70
CA HIS A 51 10.03 9.38 -2.19
C HIS A 51 10.23 8.53 -3.45
N MET A 52 9.51 7.42 -3.58
CA MET A 52 9.57 6.55 -4.77
C MET A 52 8.59 6.96 -5.88
N GLY A 53 7.93 8.11 -5.75
CA GLY A 53 7.00 8.63 -6.76
C GLY A 53 5.65 7.91 -6.83
N LEU A 54 5.32 7.12 -5.80
CA LEU A 54 4.03 6.46 -5.60
C LEU A 54 3.07 7.41 -4.86
N SER A 55 1.78 7.34 -5.20
CA SER A 55 0.76 8.25 -4.65
C SER A 55 -0.53 7.56 -4.22
N ARG A 56 -0.70 6.29 -4.60
CA ARG A 56 -1.92 5.50 -4.33
C ARG A 56 -1.55 4.22 -3.61
N PHE A 57 -2.29 3.87 -2.57
CA PHE A 57 -2.12 2.66 -1.79
C PHE A 57 -3.39 1.82 -1.83
N LEU A 58 -3.25 0.51 -2.02
CA LEU A 58 -4.35 -0.42 -1.87
C LEU A 58 -4.02 -1.56 -0.90
N THR A 59 -4.96 -1.81 -0.01
CA THR A 59 -4.94 -2.92 0.96
C THR A 59 -6.31 -3.59 1.03
N GLN A 60 -6.40 -4.77 1.66
CA GLN A 60 -7.66 -5.41 2.04
C GLN A 60 -7.71 -5.69 3.54
N LYS A 61 -6.58 -6.05 4.15
CA LYS A 61 -6.54 -6.64 5.50
C LYS A 61 -7.08 -5.77 6.63
N MET A 62 -7.15 -4.44 6.44
CA MET A 62 -7.77 -3.56 7.43
C MET A 62 -9.25 -3.83 7.66
N SER A 63 -9.95 -4.41 6.67
CA SER A 63 -11.36 -4.80 6.81
C SER A 63 -11.57 -5.92 7.85
N TRP A 64 -10.53 -6.67 8.22
CA TRP A 64 -10.62 -7.86 9.10
C TRP A 64 -10.45 -7.53 10.59
N SER A 65 -10.49 -6.26 10.98
CA SER A 65 -10.38 -5.86 12.38
C SER A 65 -11.67 -6.21 13.15
N PHE A 66 -11.59 -7.19 14.05
CA PHE A 66 -12.72 -7.62 14.90
C PHE A 66 -13.10 -6.61 15.99
N VAL A 67 -12.14 -5.78 16.42
CA VAL A 67 -12.32 -4.89 17.59
C VAL A 67 -12.67 -3.47 17.14
N ASN A 68 -11.92 -2.93 16.18
CA ASN A 68 -12.08 -1.56 15.71
C ASN A 68 -12.40 -1.56 14.23
N LYS A 69 -13.68 -1.43 13.87
CA LYS A 69 -14.10 -1.33 12.47
C LYS A 69 -13.63 0.01 11.90
N PHE A 70 -12.83 -0.04 10.85
CA PHE A 70 -12.35 1.18 10.21
C PHE A 70 -13.50 1.87 9.44
N PRO A 71 -13.70 3.20 9.61
CA PRO A 71 -14.93 3.85 9.15
C PRO A 71 -14.96 4.23 7.66
N HIS A 72 -13.84 4.16 6.94
CA HIS A 72 -13.74 4.68 5.55
C HIS A 72 -13.05 3.71 4.61
N HIS A 73 -13.58 3.51 3.41
CA HIS A 73 -12.91 2.69 2.36
C HIS A 73 -11.94 3.49 1.49
N ASN A 74 -12.10 4.81 1.45
CA ASN A 74 -11.24 5.75 0.74
C ASN A 74 -10.85 6.85 1.70
N PHE A 75 -9.56 7.07 1.89
CA PHE A 75 -9.07 8.07 2.83
C PHE A 75 -7.65 8.52 2.48
N THR A 76 -7.29 9.72 2.92
CA THR A 76 -5.92 10.20 2.85
C THR A 76 -5.13 9.61 4.01
N TRP A 77 -4.15 8.76 3.70
CA TRP A 77 -3.24 8.23 4.71
C TRP A 77 -2.05 9.16 4.85
N ARG A 78 -1.98 9.85 5.98
CA ARG A 78 -0.86 10.73 6.37
C ARG A 78 0.16 9.96 7.21
N GLY A 79 1.41 9.94 6.77
CA GLY A 79 2.54 9.40 7.50
C GLY A 79 2.98 10.30 8.65
N ILE A 80 3.85 9.77 9.52
CA ILE A 80 4.37 10.52 10.69
C ILE A 80 5.21 11.75 10.31
N ASP A 81 5.75 11.76 9.09
CA ASP A 81 6.52 12.86 8.50
C ASP A 81 5.63 13.91 7.80
N GLY A 82 4.31 13.71 7.80
CA GLY A 82 3.34 14.58 7.13
C GLY A 82 3.10 14.26 5.65
N SER A 83 3.82 13.28 5.07
CA SER A 83 3.59 12.82 3.70
C SER A 83 2.22 12.17 3.56
N GLU A 84 1.52 12.40 2.46
CA GLU A 84 0.16 11.90 2.23
C GLU A 84 0.06 11.04 0.96
N VAL A 85 -0.69 9.95 1.05
CA VAL A 85 -1.06 9.10 -0.08
C VAL A 85 -2.56 8.80 -0.05
N LEU A 86 -3.17 8.63 -1.23
CA LEU A 86 -4.56 8.18 -1.30
C LEU A 86 -4.61 6.68 -1.04
N ALA A 87 -5.28 6.26 0.03
CA ALA A 87 -5.46 4.86 0.39
C ALA A 87 -6.88 4.39 0.07
N HIS A 88 -6.98 3.18 -0.48
CA HIS A 88 -8.24 2.49 -0.69
C HIS A 88 -8.17 1.07 -0.13
N PHE A 89 -9.27 0.59 0.44
CA PHE A 89 -9.51 -0.85 0.52
C PHE A 89 -10.93 -1.18 0.04
N PRO A 90 -11.08 -2.21 -0.82
CA PRO A 90 -12.38 -2.63 -1.33
C PRO A 90 -13.42 -2.85 -0.22
N PRO A 91 -14.70 -2.55 -0.49
CA PRO A 91 -15.75 -2.59 0.52
C PRO A 91 -16.13 -3.99 0.98
N GLY A 92 -16.10 -4.98 0.09
CA GLY A 92 -16.25 -6.35 0.54
C GLY A 92 -14.98 -6.82 1.23
N GLU A 93 -15.16 -7.71 2.19
CA GLU A 93 -14.13 -8.10 3.15
C GLU A 93 -13.16 -9.15 2.58
N SER A 94 -13.00 -9.22 1.25
CA SER A 94 -12.11 -10.17 0.59
C SER A 94 -11.65 -9.63 -0.76
N TYR A 95 -10.44 -9.99 -1.18
CA TYR A 95 -9.97 -9.74 -2.56
C TYR A 95 -10.36 -10.87 -3.54
N HIS A 96 -11.17 -11.84 -3.08
CA HIS A 96 -11.73 -12.95 -3.87
C HIS A 96 -13.25 -12.83 -4.02
N MET A 97 -13.78 -11.62 -4.23
CA MET A 97 -15.22 -11.44 -4.41
C MET A 97 -15.68 -11.97 -5.78
N ASP A 98 -16.77 -12.72 -5.75
CA ASP A 98 -17.48 -13.17 -6.95
C ASP A 98 -18.60 -12.19 -7.32
N CYS A 99 -18.77 -11.95 -8.62
CA CYS A 99 -19.78 -11.05 -9.18
C CYS A 99 -21.01 -11.81 -9.73
N THR A 100 -21.17 -13.08 -9.37
CA THR A 100 -22.24 -13.97 -9.84
C THR A 100 -23.51 -13.85 -9.02
#